data_AF-A0AAU4BW19-F1
#
_entry.id   AF-A0AAU4BW19-F1
#
_cell.length_a   1.000
_cell.length_b   1.000
_cell.length_c   1.000
_cell.angle_alpha   90.00
_cell.angle_beta   90.00
_cell.angle_gamma   90.00
#
_symmetry.space_group_name_H-M   'P 1'
#
loop_
_entity.id
_entity.type
_entity.pdbx_description
1 polymer ?
#
loop_
_entity_poly.entity_id
_entity_poly.type
_entity_poly.pdbx_seq_one_letter_code
_entity_poly.pdbx_strand_id
1 'polypeptide(L)'
;MTYGTYVVPGLLQSEEYARSTIETSRAIVATSPRAIARQVEVRRRRQELLTKENPLALSAVVDESVLLRMVGGEDIMRRQLHSLIEQAKLPNVQIFVLPLDVHREPIISESFTLLEFAPAYEVHFPDVAHIENLSVSLKVQEDGITHMYRRSWEALRAAALSADESIDRIAALAEPR
;
A
#
# COMPACT_ATOMS: atom_id res chain seq x y z
N MET A 1 4.24 -4.81 -6.96
CA MET A 1 3.69 -5.41 -5.72
C MET A 1 4.09 -4.58 -4.49
N THR A 2 3.32 -4.59 -3.41
CA THR A 2 3.60 -3.79 -2.20
C THR A 2 3.19 -4.49 -0.91
N TYR A 3 3.90 -4.21 0.18
CA TYR A 3 3.55 -4.57 1.54
C TYR A 3 3.44 -3.30 2.40
N GLY A 4 2.33 -3.12 3.10
CA GLY A 4 2.11 -1.98 4.01
C GLY A 4 1.91 -2.44 5.46
N THR A 5 2.81 -2.02 6.37
CA THR A 5 2.75 -2.36 7.81
C THR A 5 2.42 -1.16 8.73
N TYR A 6 2.54 0.09 8.24
CA TYR A 6 2.25 1.29 9.05
C TYR A 6 1.01 2.07 8.64
N VAL A 7 0.75 2.15 7.34
CA VAL A 7 -0.37 2.86 6.73
C VAL A 7 -0.79 2.13 5.48
N VAL A 8 -2.03 2.35 5.03
CA VAL A 8 -2.52 1.81 3.76
C VAL A 8 -1.54 2.19 2.64
N PRO A 9 -1.18 1.26 1.71
CA PRO A 9 -0.28 1.56 0.60
C PRO A 9 -0.73 2.80 -0.19
N GLY A 10 0.19 3.66 -0.59
CA GLY A 10 -0.13 5.00 -1.09
C GLY A 10 -1.07 5.04 -2.30
N LEU A 11 -1.03 4.04 -3.18
CA LEU A 11 -1.94 3.91 -4.32
C LEU A 11 -3.37 3.53 -3.92
N LEU A 12 -3.55 2.98 -2.73
CA LEU A 12 -4.82 2.53 -2.18
C LEU A 12 -5.47 3.56 -1.22
N GLN A 13 -4.79 4.66 -0.93
CA GLN A 13 -5.29 5.68 0.00
C GLN A 13 -6.41 6.53 -0.64
N SER A 14 -7.47 6.83 0.12
CA SER A 14 -8.38 7.93 -0.19
C SER A 14 -7.68 9.27 0.02
N GLU A 15 -8.22 10.35 -0.57
CA GLU A 15 -7.61 11.67 -0.45
C GLU A 15 -7.53 12.14 1.01
N GLU A 16 -8.61 11.93 1.78
CA GLU A 16 -8.69 12.33 3.18
C GLU A 16 -7.74 11.52 4.05
N TYR A 17 -7.63 10.20 3.83
CA TYR A 17 -6.69 9.36 4.55
C TYR A 17 -5.24 9.73 4.23
N ALA A 18 -4.93 9.97 2.95
CA ALA A 18 -3.61 10.41 2.51
C ALA A 18 -3.23 11.73 3.17
N ARG A 19 -4.16 12.70 3.20
CA ARG A 19 -3.98 13.98 3.88
C ARG A 19 -3.70 13.80 5.37
N SER A 20 -4.52 13.03 6.09
CA SER A 20 -4.30 12.76 7.52
C SER A 20 -2.96 12.07 7.79
N THR A 21 -2.56 11.13 6.93
CA THR A 21 -1.25 10.47 7.03
C THR A 21 -0.10 11.47 6.88
N ILE A 22 -0.14 12.33 5.86
CA ILE A 22 0.88 13.38 5.65
C ILE A 22 0.90 14.36 6.83
N GLU A 23 -0.27 14.69 7.38
CA GLU A 23 -0.36 15.60 8.53
C GLU A 23 0.18 15.01 9.82
N THR A 24 0.28 13.69 9.93
CA THR A 24 0.85 13.01 11.09
C THR A 24 2.32 13.42 11.31
N SER A 25 3.06 13.72 10.23
CA SER A 25 4.45 14.19 10.33
C SER A 25 4.58 15.63 10.85
N ARG A 26 3.48 16.39 11.01
CA ARG A 26 3.53 17.76 11.57
C ARG A 26 4.08 17.80 13.00
N ALA A 27 3.90 16.71 13.76
CA ALA A 27 4.48 16.58 15.10
C ALA A 27 6.02 16.47 15.07
N ILE A 28 6.60 16.14 13.92
CA ILE A 28 8.04 15.88 13.74
C ILE A 28 8.70 17.00 12.93
N VAL A 29 8.03 17.51 11.87
CA VAL A 29 8.54 18.55 10.97
C VAL A 29 7.44 19.54 10.61
N ALA A 30 7.73 20.83 10.75
CA ALA A 30 6.84 21.91 10.31
C ALA A 30 6.59 21.80 8.79
N THR A 31 5.36 21.43 8.42
CA THR A 31 4.96 21.24 7.02
C THR A 31 3.85 22.23 6.67
N SER A 32 4.09 23.07 5.65
CA SER A 32 3.10 24.08 5.24
C SER A 32 1.85 23.42 4.60
N PRO A 33 0.65 24.05 4.70
CA PRO A 33 -0.55 23.57 4.04
C PRO A 33 -0.37 23.37 2.52
N ARG A 34 0.42 24.24 1.88
CA ARG A 34 0.74 24.15 0.45
C ARG A 34 1.59 22.92 0.13
N ALA A 35 2.54 22.56 1.00
CA ALA A 35 3.34 21.36 0.83
C ALA A 35 2.49 20.09 0.98
N ILE A 36 1.56 20.06 1.94
CA ILE A 36 0.61 18.96 2.13
C ILE A 36 -0.27 18.80 0.88
N ALA A 37 -0.88 19.89 0.40
CA ALA A 37 -1.72 19.85 -0.80
C ALA A 37 -0.96 19.32 -2.03
N ARG A 38 0.31 19.71 -2.19
CA ARG A 38 1.17 19.19 -3.28
C ARG A 38 1.41 17.69 -3.14
N GLN A 39 1.69 17.19 -1.94
CA GLN A 39 1.92 15.76 -1.71
C GLN A 39 0.67 14.92 -1.91
N VAL A 40 -0.49 15.43 -1.48
CA VAL A 40 -1.80 14.82 -1.74
C VAL A 40 -2.04 14.72 -3.25
N GLU A 41 -1.83 15.82 -3.99
CA GLU A 41 -2.01 15.82 -5.45
C GLU A 41 -1.08 14.83 -6.17
N VAL A 42 0.17 14.70 -5.72
CA VAL A 42 1.10 13.69 -6.28
C VAL A 42 0.59 12.27 -6.03
N ARG A 43 0.06 11.96 -4.84
CA ARG A 43 -0.54 10.66 -4.54
C ARG A 43 -1.77 10.40 -5.43
N ARG A 44 -2.67 11.38 -5.53
CA ARG A 44 -3.87 11.33 -6.37
C ARG A 44 -3.53 11.02 -7.83
N ARG A 45 -2.56 11.73 -8.42
CA ARG A 45 -2.10 11.49 -9.80
C ARG A 45 -1.49 10.10 -10.01
N ARG A 46 -0.85 9.53 -8.99
CA ARG A 46 -0.34 8.15 -9.06
C ARG A 46 -1.46 7.13 -9.00
N GLN A 47 -2.49 7.36 -8.18
CA GLN A 47 -3.67 6.49 -8.11
C GLN A 47 -4.42 6.42 -9.44
N GLU A 48 -4.45 7.51 -10.22
CA GLU A 48 -5.01 7.51 -11.60
C GLU A 48 -4.36 6.46 -12.51
N LEU A 49 -3.15 5.98 -12.20
CA LEU A 49 -2.51 4.90 -12.97
C LEU A 49 -3.29 3.58 -12.89
N LEU A 50 -4.15 3.38 -11.88
CA LEU A 50 -4.95 2.16 -11.73
C LEU A 50 -6.12 2.06 -12.72
N THR A 51 -6.52 3.18 -13.35
CA THR A 51 -7.73 3.26 -14.19
C THR A 51 -7.47 3.80 -15.61
N LYS A 52 -6.21 4.04 -15.99
CA LYS A 52 -5.81 4.43 -17.35
C LYS A 52 -5.93 3.26 -18.34
N GLU A 53 -5.85 3.57 -19.65
CA GLU A 53 -5.95 2.59 -20.75
C GLU A 53 -4.97 1.40 -20.61
N ASN A 54 -3.76 1.67 -20.15
CA ASN A 54 -2.79 0.65 -19.75
C ASN A 54 -2.62 0.72 -18.22
N PRO A 55 -3.53 0.09 -17.45
CA PRO A 55 -3.57 0.29 -16.02
C PRO A 55 -2.41 -0.42 -15.34
N LEU A 56 -1.89 0.20 -14.28
CA LEU A 56 -0.88 -0.42 -13.42
C LEU A 56 -1.48 -1.65 -12.72
N ALA A 57 -0.83 -2.80 -12.86
CA ALA A 57 -1.13 -3.97 -12.06
C ALA A 57 -0.63 -3.76 -10.62
N LEU A 58 -1.55 -3.78 -9.66
CA LEU A 58 -1.27 -3.60 -8.25
C LEU A 58 -1.65 -4.86 -7.49
N SER A 59 -0.68 -5.38 -6.74
CA SER A 59 -0.92 -6.45 -5.78
C SER A 59 -0.35 -6.04 -4.43
N ALA A 60 -1.21 -5.94 -3.43
CA ALA A 60 -0.90 -5.37 -2.13
C ALA A 60 -1.19 -6.37 -1.02
N VAL A 61 -0.22 -6.58 -0.12
CA VAL A 61 -0.45 -7.17 1.19
C VAL A 61 -0.52 -6.04 2.21
N VAL A 62 -1.55 -6.02 3.03
CA VAL A 62 -1.78 -5.02 4.07
C VAL A 62 -1.81 -5.74 5.41
N ASP A 63 -0.95 -5.33 6.34
CA ASP A 63 -1.00 -5.80 7.72
C ASP A 63 -2.32 -5.38 8.37
N GLU A 64 -3.02 -6.30 9.02
CA GLU A 64 -4.33 -6.02 9.62
C GLU A 64 -4.28 -4.88 10.65
N SER A 65 -3.15 -4.67 11.35
CA SER A 65 -3.01 -3.55 12.28
C SER A 65 -3.16 -2.18 11.60
N VAL A 66 -2.87 -2.08 10.29
CA VAL A 66 -3.09 -0.88 9.49
C VAL A 66 -4.57 -0.55 9.36
N LEU A 67 -5.42 -1.58 9.24
CA LEU A 67 -6.87 -1.44 9.10
C LEU A 67 -7.55 -1.11 10.44
N LEU A 68 -6.88 -1.43 11.55
CA LEU A 68 -7.35 -1.15 12.91
C LEU A 68 -6.84 0.18 13.47
N ARG A 69 -5.78 0.76 12.87
CA ARG A 69 -5.19 2.02 13.33
C ARG A 69 -6.04 3.21 12.89
N MET A 70 -6.51 3.99 13.86
CA MET A 70 -7.30 5.17 13.58
C MET A 70 -6.46 6.30 12.98
N VAL A 71 -6.65 6.59 11.69
CA VAL A 71 -5.99 7.70 10.98
C VAL A 71 -7.05 8.69 10.52
N GLY A 72 -6.93 9.95 10.94
CA GLY A 72 -7.89 11.00 10.59
C GLY A 72 -9.25 10.92 11.30
N GLY A 73 -9.44 9.95 12.19
CA GLY A 73 -10.71 9.71 12.90
C GLY A 73 -11.59 8.68 12.21
N GLU A 74 -12.67 8.29 12.89
CA GLU A 74 -13.50 7.14 12.52
C GLU A 74 -14.12 7.28 11.13
N ASP A 75 -14.66 8.46 10.82
CA ASP A 75 -15.28 8.74 9.52
C ASP A 75 -14.30 8.63 8.35
N ILE A 76 -13.06 9.10 8.54
CA ILE A 76 -12.01 9.03 7.50
C ILE A 76 -11.59 7.57 7.31
N MET A 77 -11.38 6.85 8.42
CA MET A 77 -10.99 5.45 8.34
C MET A 77 -12.08 4.58 7.71
N ARG A 78 -13.34 4.81 8.03
CA ARG A 78 -14.47 4.10 7.40
C ARG A 78 -14.51 4.34 5.89
N ARG A 79 -14.38 5.60 5.45
CA ARG A 79 -14.29 5.93 4.02
C ARG A 79 -13.08 5.29 3.35
N GLN A 80 -11.94 5.22 4.05
CA GLN A 80 -10.76 4.51 3.55
C GLN A 80 -11.03 3.02 3.35
N LEU A 81 -11.67 2.34 4.31
CA LEU A 81 -11.99 0.92 4.19
C LEU A 81 -12.96 0.65 3.03
N HIS A 82 -14.02 1.46 2.88
CA HIS A 82 -14.89 1.36 1.70
C HIS A 82 -14.14 1.60 0.38
N SER A 83 -13.21 2.55 0.35
CA SER A 83 -12.37 2.80 -0.82
C SER A 83 -11.52 1.59 -1.22
N LEU A 84 -11.01 0.81 -0.25
CA LEU A 84 -10.29 -0.44 -0.53
C LEU A 84 -11.20 -1.47 -1.21
N ILE A 85 -12.43 -1.62 -0.72
CA ILE A 85 -13.43 -2.54 -1.29
C ILE A 85 -13.76 -2.12 -2.74
N GLU A 86 -13.98 -0.84 -2.99
CA GLU A 86 -14.25 -0.35 -4.35
C GLU A 86 -13.06 -0.55 -5.30
N GLN A 87 -11.83 -0.28 -4.82
CA GLN A 87 -10.63 -0.47 -5.63
C GLN A 87 -10.35 -1.94 -5.93
N ALA A 88 -10.69 -2.85 -5.04
CA ALA A 88 -10.57 -4.29 -5.27
C ALA A 88 -11.50 -4.83 -6.37
N LYS A 89 -12.51 -4.05 -6.80
CA LYS A 89 -13.34 -4.40 -7.97
C LYS A 89 -12.60 -4.20 -9.29
N LEU A 90 -11.48 -3.48 -9.30
CA LEU A 90 -10.67 -3.30 -10.51
C LEU A 90 -9.93 -4.61 -10.85
N PRO A 91 -9.98 -5.08 -12.11
CA PRO A 91 -9.39 -6.37 -12.48
C PRO A 91 -7.86 -6.42 -12.34
N ASN A 92 -7.21 -5.25 -12.30
CA ASN A 92 -5.77 -5.07 -12.13
C ASN A 92 -5.34 -4.83 -10.67
N VAL A 93 -6.25 -4.89 -9.70
CA VAL A 93 -5.96 -4.63 -8.28
C VAL A 93 -6.28 -5.88 -7.45
N GLN A 94 -5.30 -6.33 -6.67
CA GLN A 94 -5.47 -7.38 -5.66
C GLN A 94 -5.04 -6.87 -4.29
N ILE A 95 -5.89 -7.07 -3.30
CA ILE A 95 -5.65 -6.67 -1.91
C ILE A 95 -5.74 -7.92 -1.04
N PHE A 96 -4.68 -8.17 -0.27
CA PHE A 96 -4.59 -9.27 0.68
C PHE A 96 -4.40 -8.68 2.07
N VAL A 97 -5.10 -9.23 3.06
CA VAL A 97 -4.92 -8.86 4.47
C VAL A 97 -4.05 -9.92 5.13
N LEU A 98 -2.95 -9.50 5.75
CA LEU A 98 -2.14 -10.33 6.63
C LEU A 98 -2.77 -10.24 8.04
N PRO A 99 -3.45 -11.30 8.52
CA PRO A 99 -4.21 -11.22 9.75
C PRO A 99 -3.30 -11.21 10.99
N LEU A 100 -3.75 -10.58 12.08
CA LEU A 100 -2.98 -10.50 13.33
C LEU A 100 -2.79 -11.86 14.00
N ASP A 101 -3.73 -12.78 13.76
CA ASP A 101 -3.72 -14.16 14.24
C ASP A 101 -3.13 -15.13 13.20
N VAL A 102 -2.11 -14.69 12.45
CA VAL A 102 -1.35 -15.58 11.55
C VAL A 102 -0.84 -16.81 12.32
N HIS A 103 -1.24 -18.01 11.87
CA HIS A 103 -0.85 -19.28 12.48
C HIS A 103 0.48 -19.84 11.93
N ARG A 104 1.17 -19.09 11.06
CA ARG A 104 2.50 -19.37 10.54
C ARG A 104 3.53 -18.43 11.20
N GLU A 105 4.82 -18.70 11.03
CA GLU A 105 5.87 -17.79 11.52
C GLU A 105 5.63 -16.37 10.97
N PRO A 106 5.52 -15.34 11.83
CA PRO A 106 5.21 -13.99 11.37
C PRO A 106 6.39 -13.41 10.59
N ILE A 107 6.12 -12.95 9.36
CA ILE A 107 7.13 -12.23 8.57
C ILE A 107 7.10 -10.77 8.99
N ILE A 108 8.08 -10.39 9.81
CA ILE A 108 8.26 -9.00 10.24
C ILE A 108 9.20 -8.33 9.23
N SER A 109 8.65 -7.40 8.45
CA SER A 109 9.37 -6.61 7.46
C SER A 109 8.87 -5.17 7.48
N GLU A 110 9.73 -4.24 7.04
CA GLU A 110 9.32 -2.86 6.79
C GLU A 110 8.39 -2.77 5.57
N SER A 111 7.65 -1.66 5.46
CA SER A 111 6.84 -1.42 4.26
C SER A 111 7.74 -1.29 3.04
N PHE A 112 7.39 -1.96 1.95
CA PHE A 112 8.14 -1.86 0.69
C PHE A 112 7.22 -1.90 -0.53
N THR A 113 7.75 -1.44 -1.66
CA THR A 113 7.15 -1.61 -2.99
C THR A 113 8.20 -2.19 -3.92
N LEU A 114 7.91 -3.33 -4.54
CA LEU A 114 8.72 -3.85 -5.63
C LEU A 114 8.04 -3.48 -6.95
N LEU A 115 8.73 -2.68 -7.74
CA LEU A 115 8.31 -2.24 -9.07
C LEU A 115 8.94 -3.18 -10.10
N GLU A 116 8.09 -3.78 -10.91
CA GLU A 116 8.47 -4.66 -12.01
C GLU A 116 8.07 -3.97 -13.32
N PHE A 117 8.94 -4.08 -14.31
CA PHE A 117 8.76 -3.39 -15.59
C PHE A 117 8.72 -4.41 -16.71
N ALA A 118 7.68 -4.34 -17.54
CA ALA A 118 7.65 -5.13 -18.76
C ALA A 118 8.83 -4.74 -19.66
N PRO A 119 9.46 -5.70 -20.36
CA PRO A 119 10.42 -5.38 -21.41
C PRO A 119 9.77 -4.45 -22.43
N ALA A 120 10.52 -3.44 -22.89
CA ALA A 120 10.10 -2.61 -24.01
C ALA A 120 11.14 -2.73 -25.12
N TYR A 121 10.70 -3.20 -26.28
CA TYR A 121 11.60 -3.57 -27.39
C TYR A 121 12.64 -4.60 -26.92
N GLU A 122 13.93 -4.32 -27.10
CA GLU A 122 15.04 -5.19 -26.67
C GLU A 122 15.66 -4.74 -25.32
N VAL A 123 15.00 -3.81 -24.61
CA VAL A 123 15.49 -3.29 -23.33
C VAL A 123 14.80 -4.01 -22.18
N HIS A 124 15.61 -4.69 -21.36
CA HIS A 124 15.20 -5.17 -20.04
C HIS A 124 15.45 -4.07 -19.00
N PHE A 125 14.41 -3.71 -18.27
CA PHE A 125 14.51 -2.78 -17.15
C PHE A 125 14.71 -3.57 -15.86
N PRO A 126 15.63 -3.16 -14.98
CA PRO A 126 15.79 -3.82 -13.69
C PRO A 126 14.56 -3.54 -12.82
N ASP A 127 14.22 -4.51 -11.98
CA ASP A 127 13.25 -4.29 -10.92
C ASP A 127 13.77 -3.24 -9.94
N VAL A 128 12.85 -2.53 -9.28
CA VAL A 128 13.21 -1.52 -8.29
C VAL A 128 12.51 -1.85 -6.97
N ALA A 129 13.29 -2.17 -5.95
CA ALA A 129 12.81 -2.16 -4.58
C ALA A 129 12.80 -0.71 -4.07
N HIS A 130 11.62 -0.21 -3.71
CA HIS A 130 11.41 1.11 -3.13
C HIS A 130 10.98 0.96 -1.68
N ILE A 131 11.77 1.55 -0.79
CA ILE A 131 11.55 1.55 0.66
C ILE A 131 11.51 3.01 1.09
N GLU A 132 10.47 3.37 1.85
CA GLU A 132 10.31 4.71 2.36
C GLU A 132 10.16 4.65 3.88
N ASN A 133 11.09 5.29 4.58
CA ASN A 133 11.01 5.51 6.01
C ASN A 133 10.91 7.03 6.30
N LEU A 134 10.90 7.41 7.57
CA LEU A 134 10.69 8.79 7.98
C LEU A 134 11.70 9.78 7.37
N SER A 135 12.94 9.36 7.11
CA SER A 135 14.04 10.25 6.71
C SER A 135 14.65 9.94 5.34
N VAL A 136 14.43 8.72 4.81
CA VAL A 136 15.09 8.22 3.61
C VAL A 136 14.06 7.51 2.72
N SER A 137 14.15 7.79 1.42
CA SER A 137 13.51 7.01 0.36
C SER A 137 14.61 6.28 -0.40
N LEU A 138 14.77 4.99 -0.14
CA LEU A 138 15.77 4.15 -0.80
C LEU A 138 15.18 3.49 -2.06
N LYS A 139 15.96 3.51 -3.15
CA LYS A 139 15.65 2.78 -4.39
C LYS A 139 16.82 1.87 -4.71
N VAL A 140 16.56 0.57 -4.77
CA VAL A 140 17.59 -0.45 -5.03
C VAL A 140 17.22 -1.24 -6.27
N GLN A 141 18.20 -1.40 -7.17
CA GLN A 141 18.07 -2.14 -8.44
C GLN A 141 18.97 -3.38 -8.49
N GLU A 142 19.69 -3.66 -7.41
CA GLU A 142 20.55 -4.82 -7.33
C GLU A 142 19.73 -6.11 -7.33
N ASP A 143 19.99 -7.01 -8.29
CA ASP A 143 19.23 -8.25 -8.52
C ASP A 143 19.10 -9.12 -7.26
N GLY A 144 20.17 -9.23 -6.47
CA GLY A 144 20.13 -10.00 -5.22
C GLY A 144 19.14 -9.42 -4.21
N ILE A 145 19.08 -8.09 -4.10
CA ILE A 145 18.19 -7.39 -3.18
C ILE A 145 16.75 -7.43 -3.70
N THR A 146 16.52 -7.16 -4.98
CA THR A 146 15.16 -7.21 -5.57
C THR A 146 14.59 -8.64 -5.53
N HIS A 147 15.42 -9.66 -5.74
CA HIS A 147 15.04 -11.06 -5.55
C HIS A 147 14.62 -11.36 -4.11
N MET A 148 15.37 -10.87 -3.11
CA MET A 148 15.00 -11.01 -1.70
C MET A 148 13.63 -10.37 -1.39
N TYR A 149 13.35 -9.17 -1.91
CA TYR A 149 12.05 -8.51 -1.73
C TYR A 149 10.91 -9.28 -2.40
N ARG A 150 11.14 -9.88 -3.57
CA ARG A 150 10.17 -10.76 -4.23
C ARG A 150 9.85 -11.98 -3.36
N ARG A 151 10.86 -12.66 -2.83
CA ARG A 151 10.70 -13.81 -1.92
C ARG A 151 9.96 -13.43 -0.64
N SER A 152 10.25 -12.25 -0.08
CA SER A 152 9.51 -11.71 1.06
C SER A 152 8.03 -11.52 0.73
N TRP A 153 7.73 -10.90 -0.42
CA TRP A 153 6.35 -10.71 -0.87
C TRP A 153 5.60 -12.03 -1.10
N GLU A 154 6.24 -13.02 -1.74
CA GLU A 154 5.63 -14.35 -1.95
C GLU A 154 5.27 -15.02 -0.63
N ALA A 155 6.15 -14.93 0.36
CA ALA A 155 5.93 -15.51 1.67
C ALA A 155 4.84 -14.76 2.46
N LEU A 156 4.79 -13.43 2.37
CA LEU A 156 3.72 -12.60 2.92
C LEU A 156 2.36 -12.93 2.30
N ARG A 157 2.29 -13.03 0.97
CA ARG A 157 1.07 -13.41 0.25
C ARG A 157 0.59 -14.81 0.62
N ALA A 158 1.51 -15.77 0.81
CA ALA A 158 1.17 -17.13 1.19
C ALA A 158 0.66 -17.25 2.64
N ALA A 159 0.93 -16.26 3.49
CA ALA A 159 0.44 -16.18 4.87
C ALA A 159 -0.81 -15.30 5.02
N ALA A 160 -1.10 -14.45 4.04
CA ALA A 160 -2.27 -13.59 4.01
C ALA A 160 -3.56 -14.38 3.70
N LEU A 161 -4.69 -13.79 4.05
CA LEU A 161 -6.01 -14.26 3.61
C LEU A 161 -6.09 -14.27 2.08
N SER A 162 -6.99 -15.07 1.51
CA SER A 162 -7.31 -14.96 0.09
C SER A 162 -7.88 -13.56 -0.23
N ALA A 163 -7.93 -13.19 -1.52
CA ALA A 163 -8.45 -11.89 -1.91
C ALA A 163 -9.90 -11.69 -1.44
N ASP A 164 -10.75 -12.71 -1.60
CA ASP A 164 -12.17 -12.63 -1.19
C ASP A 164 -12.30 -12.51 0.34
N GLU A 165 -11.61 -13.37 1.10
CA GLU A 165 -11.59 -13.30 2.57
C GLU A 165 -11.02 -11.98 3.10
N SER A 166 -10.08 -11.38 2.35
CA SER A 166 -9.51 -10.07 2.67
C SER A 166 -10.56 -8.96 2.51
N ILE A 167 -11.39 -9.02 1.47
CA ILE A 167 -12.49 -8.07 1.28
C ILE A 167 -13.55 -8.26 2.35
N ASP A 168 -13.91 -9.49 2.70
CA ASP A 168 -14.83 -9.77 3.81
C ASP A 168 -14.30 -9.21 5.14
N ARG A 169 -13.00 -9.39 5.41
CA ARG A 169 -12.34 -8.82 6.59
C ARG A 169 -12.39 -7.29 6.59
N ILE A 170 -12.09 -6.65 5.46
CA ILE A 170 -12.14 -5.18 5.33
C ILE A 170 -13.58 -4.67 5.51
N ALA A 171 -14.57 -5.36 4.94
CA ALA A 171 -15.98 -5.00 5.06
C ALA A 171 -16.46 -5.09 6.52
N ALA A 172 -16.11 -6.17 7.22
CA ALA A 172 -16.43 -6.32 8.64
C ALA A 172 -15.84 -5.19 9.51
N LEU A 173 -14.66 -4.68 9.16
CA LEU A 173 -14.03 -3.53 9.85
C LEU A 173 -14.66 -2.18 9.49
N ALA A 174 -15.38 -2.08 8.36
CA ALA A 174 -16.03 -0.85 7.93
C ALA A 174 -17.41 -0.62 8.59
N GLU A 175 -18.01 -1.68 9.14
CA GLU A 175 -19.30 -1.59 9.83
C GLU A 175 -19.18 -0.76 11.14
N PRO A 176 -20.22 0.01 11.52
CA PRO A 176 -20.23 0.73 12.78
C PRO A 176 -20.10 -0.22 13.97
N ARG A 177 -19.34 0.19 14.99
CA ARG A 177 -19.29 -0.51 16.29
C ARG A 177 -20.44 -0.11 17.19
#